data_AF-A0A2H0AHQ1-F1
#
_entry.id   AF-A0A2H0AHQ1-F1
#
_cell.length_a   1.000
_cell.length_b   1.000
_cell.length_c   1.000
_cell.angle_alpha   90.00
_cell.angle_beta   90.00
_cell.angle_gamma   90.00
#
_symmetry.space_group_name_H-M   'P 1'
#
loop_
_entity.id
_entity.type
_entity.pdbx_description
1 polymer ?
#
loop_
_entity_poly.entity_id
_entity_poly.type
_entity_poly.pdbx_seq_one_letter_code
_entity_poly.pdbx_strand_id
1 'polypeptide(L)'
;MTIVPAVPVHLAFEWLKNNLSESFVLNKIAVPECVSDNMAHWWNASEGSLLVSYADFMCPDNCPEPEYCTVTGEKRELPLYGLLGRLDVKGFGVLVLRSRQLAPGLGGYSAGDLRALADSVAEGAEEKLLICTSCSCHGIITACEVIPTGTGRPRLI
;
A
#
# COMPACT_ATOMS: atom_id res chain seq x y z
N MET A 1 -8.32 -5.99 16.67
CA MET A 1 -9.36 -5.35 15.84
C MET A 1 -8.93 -5.41 14.39
N THR A 2 -9.84 -5.85 13.51
CA THR A 2 -9.62 -5.94 12.07
C THR A 2 -10.32 -4.77 11.38
N ILE A 3 -9.68 -4.22 10.35
CA ILE A 3 -10.19 -3.12 9.53
C ILE A 3 -10.42 -3.64 8.11
N VAL A 4 -11.61 -3.39 7.58
CA VAL A 4 -12.00 -3.68 6.20
C VAL A 4 -12.02 -2.36 5.44
N PRO A 5 -11.15 -2.15 4.43
CA PRO A 5 -11.12 -0.93 3.64
C PRO A 5 -12.26 -0.90 2.61
N ALA A 6 -13.46 -0.48 3.02
CA ALA A 6 -14.67 -0.43 2.18
C ALA A 6 -14.98 0.98 1.65
N VAL A 7 -13.95 1.76 1.32
CA VAL A 7 -14.07 3.14 0.82
C VAL A 7 -13.25 3.33 -0.46
N PRO A 8 -13.65 4.22 -1.39
CA PRO A 8 -12.97 4.40 -2.67
C PRO A 8 -11.74 5.32 -2.56
N VAL A 9 -10.94 5.13 -1.53
CA VAL A 9 -9.67 5.84 -1.27
C VAL A 9 -8.64 4.86 -0.72
N HIS A 10 -7.36 5.17 -0.82
CA HIS A 10 -6.35 4.43 -0.09
C HIS A 10 -6.47 4.65 1.44
N LEU A 11 -7.33 3.87 2.10
CA LEU A 11 -7.67 4.04 3.52
C LEU A 11 -6.44 4.06 4.43
N ALA A 12 -5.45 3.19 4.19
CA ALA A 12 -4.23 3.16 4.99
C ALA A 12 -3.45 4.48 4.90
N PHE A 13 -3.29 5.04 3.69
CA PHE A 13 -2.64 6.33 3.49
C PHE A 13 -3.41 7.48 4.16
N GLU A 14 -4.72 7.57 3.96
CA GLU A 14 -5.54 8.63 4.57
C GLU A 14 -5.55 8.52 6.10
N TRP A 15 -5.50 7.29 6.63
CA TRP A 15 -5.34 7.06 8.06
C TRP A 15 -3.98 7.55 8.56
N LEU A 16 -2.87 7.24 7.88
CA LEU A 16 -1.53 7.74 8.24
C LEU A 16 -1.48 9.26 8.24
N LYS A 17 -1.98 9.89 7.17
CA LYS A 17 -2.03 11.35 7.01
C LYS A 17 -2.72 12.03 8.19
N ASN A 18 -3.83 11.46 8.66
CA ASN A 18 -4.56 12.01 9.80
C ASN A 18 -3.87 11.71 11.14
N ASN A 19 -3.39 10.49 11.36
CA ASN A 19 -2.83 10.06 12.65
C ASN A 19 -1.43 10.62 12.93
N LEU A 20 -0.67 10.96 11.88
CA LEU A 20 0.66 11.54 12.00
C LEU A 20 0.66 13.07 11.90
N SER A 21 -0.50 13.70 11.70
CA SER A 21 -0.63 15.14 11.39
C SER A 21 -0.02 16.10 12.42
N GLU A 22 0.12 15.67 13.68
CA GLU A 22 0.78 16.48 14.71
C GLU A 22 2.30 16.58 14.51
N SER A 23 2.92 15.54 13.96
CA SER A 23 4.38 15.41 13.80
C SER A 23 4.85 15.54 12.35
N PHE A 24 4.00 15.17 11.39
CA PHE A 24 4.32 15.09 9.98
C PHE A 24 3.16 15.55 9.11
N VAL A 25 3.48 16.22 8.00
CA VAL A 25 2.58 16.42 6.87
C VAL A 25 2.92 15.41 5.80
N LEU A 26 1.96 14.54 5.48
CA LEU A 26 2.04 13.59 4.37
C LEU A 26 1.39 14.22 3.13
N ASN A 27 2.22 14.76 2.24
CA ASN A 27 1.76 15.40 1.00
C ASN A 27 1.75 14.39 -0.14
N LYS A 28 0.59 14.13 -0.74
CA LYS A 28 0.47 13.21 -1.87
C LYS A 28 1.17 13.80 -3.10
N ILE A 29 1.98 12.99 -3.77
CA ILE A 29 2.67 13.34 -5.02
C ILE A 29 2.35 12.30 -6.11
N ALA A 30 2.72 12.59 -7.35
CA ALA A 30 2.57 11.62 -8.43
C ALA A 30 3.42 10.37 -8.15
N VAL A 31 2.83 9.20 -8.39
CA VAL A 31 3.57 7.93 -8.35
C VAL A 31 4.61 7.94 -9.49
N PRO A 32 5.90 7.66 -9.23
CA PRO A 32 6.92 7.64 -10.28
C PRO A 32 6.56 6.65 -11.40
N GLU A 33 6.76 7.03 -12.67
CA GLU A 33 6.42 6.20 -13.83
C GLU A 33 7.13 4.83 -13.83
N CYS A 34 8.35 4.77 -13.29
CA CYS A 34 9.08 3.51 -13.15
C CYS A 34 8.38 2.50 -12.23
N VAL A 35 7.48 2.93 -11.34
CA VAL A 35 6.65 2.02 -10.54
C VAL A 35 5.70 1.26 -11.45
N SER A 36 4.95 1.97 -12.31
CA SER A 36 4.01 1.36 -13.26
C SER A 36 4.72 0.43 -14.26
N ASP A 37 5.93 0.77 -14.71
CA ASP A 37 6.70 -0.06 -15.64
C ASP A 37 7.06 -1.45 -15.07
N ASN A 38 7.06 -1.59 -13.75
CA ASN A 38 7.35 -2.86 -13.05
C ASN A 38 6.07 -3.67 -12.72
N MET A 39 4.89 -3.16 -13.06
CA MET A 39 3.60 -3.80 -12.73
C MET A 39 2.99 -4.48 -13.95
N ALA A 40 2.40 -5.65 -13.76
CA ALA A 40 1.73 -6.39 -14.84
C ALA A 40 0.57 -5.58 -15.43
N HIS A 41 -0.35 -5.11 -14.57
CA HIS A 41 -1.47 -4.26 -14.94
C HIS A 41 -1.66 -3.16 -13.90
N TRP A 42 -2.00 -1.95 -14.37
CA TRP A 42 -2.18 -0.80 -13.49
C TRP A 42 -3.16 0.22 -14.06
N TRP A 43 -3.76 1.01 -13.15
CA TRP A 43 -4.67 2.10 -13.48
C TRP A 43 -4.52 3.26 -12.49
N ASN A 44 -4.68 4.49 -12.94
CA ASN A 44 -4.75 5.64 -12.03
C ASN A 44 -6.09 5.65 -11.30
N ALA A 45 -6.05 5.66 -9.97
CA ALA A 45 -7.22 5.93 -9.15
C ALA A 45 -7.60 7.41 -9.26
N SER A 46 -8.89 7.73 -9.11
CA SER A 46 -9.39 9.11 -9.18
C SER A 46 -8.82 10.03 -8.10
N GLU A 47 -8.29 9.47 -7.01
CA GLU A 47 -7.70 10.21 -5.88
C GLU A 47 -6.19 10.49 -5.99
N GLY A 48 -5.54 9.97 -7.04
CA GLY A 48 -4.11 10.17 -7.32
C GLY A 48 -3.19 8.97 -7.00
N SER A 49 -3.71 7.90 -6.39
CA SER A 49 -2.99 6.64 -6.21
C SER A 49 -2.93 5.78 -7.49
N LEU A 50 -2.04 4.79 -7.51
CA LEU A 50 -1.94 3.78 -8.56
C LEU A 50 -2.56 2.47 -8.08
N LEU A 51 -3.55 1.96 -8.81
CA LEU A 51 -4.09 0.61 -8.65
C LEU A 51 -3.21 -0.35 -9.43
N VAL A 52 -2.88 -1.50 -8.84
CA VAL A 52 -2.01 -2.52 -9.45
C VAL A 52 -2.63 -3.90 -9.29
N SER A 53 -2.45 -4.76 -10.30
CA SER A 53 -3.11 -6.07 -10.35
C SER A 53 -2.31 -7.09 -11.17
N TYR A 54 -2.41 -8.36 -10.79
CA TYR A 54 -2.08 -9.48 -11.69
C TYR A 54 -3.23 -9.86 -12.62
N ALA A 55 -4.45 -9.43 -12.34
CA ALA A 55 -5.62 -9.66 -13.19
C ALA A 55 -5.95 -8.41 -14.01
N ASP A 56 -6.07 -8.56 -15.33
CA ASP A 56 -6.66 -7.61 -16.28
C ASP A 56 -8.13 -7.93 -16.61
N PHE A 57 -8.71 -8.89 -15.88
CA PHE A 57 -10.09 -9.35 -15.98
C PHE A 57 -10.82 -9.21 -14.64
N MET A 58 -12.15 -9.30 -14.66
CA MET A 58 -12.94 -9.31 -13.43
C MET A 58 -12.85 -10.67 -12.73
N CYS A 59 -12.28 -10.68 -11.52
CA CYS A 59 -12.34 -11.85 -10.65
C CYS A 59 -13.78 -12.13 -10.19
N PRO A 60 -14.10 -13.37 -9.81
CA PRO A 60 -15.33 -13.66 -9.09
C PRO A 60 -15.41 -12.85 -7.78
N ASP A 61 -16.59 -12.35 -7.44
CA ASP A 61 -16.82 -11.56 -6.22
C ASP A 61 -16.36 -12.28 -4.96
N ASN A 62 -16.42 -13.62 -4.95
CA ASN A 62 -16.03 -14.50 -3.85
C ASN A 62 -14.66 -15.16 -4.09
N CYS A 63 -13.71 -14.49 -4.73
CA CYS A 63 -12.36 -15.02 -4.91
C CYS A 63 -11.69 -15.30 -3.54
N PRO A 64 -11.16 -16.51 -3.29
CA PRO A 64 -10.55 -16.86 -2.00
C PRO A 64 -9.05 -16.54 -1.92
N GLU A 65 -8.48 -15.86 -2.94
CA GLU A 65 -7.04 -15.57 -3.05
C GLU A 65 -6.14 -16.83 -2.87
N PRO A 66 -6.38 -17.89 -3.66
CA PRO A 66 -5.58 -19.12 -3.59
C PRO A 66 -4.17 -18.91 -4.17
N GLU A 67 -3.30 -19.92 -4.06
CA GLU A 67 -2.00 -19.91 -4.75
C GLU A 67 -2.16 -19.91 -6.27
N TYR A 68 -3.12 -20.68 -6.81
CA TYR A 68 -3.41 -20.79 -8.26
C TYR A 68 -4.70 -20.06 -8.63
N CYS A 69 -4.64 -19.17 -9.60
CA CYS A 69 -5.79 -18.37 -10.02
C CYS A 69 -6.96 -19.27 -10.47
N THR A 70 -8.15 -19.05 -9.92
CA THR A 70 -9.35 -19.83 -10.28
C THR A 70 -9.86 -19.52 -11.69
N VAL A 71 -9.36 -18.45 -12.31
CA VAL A 71 -9.74 -18.02 -13.67
C VAL A 71 -8.68 -18.43 -14.69
N THR A 72 -7.40 -18.07 -14.46
CA THR A 72 -6.33 -18.32 -15.44
C THR A 72 -5.56 -19.63 -15.19
N GLY A 73 -5.66 -20.21 -14.00
CA GLY A 73 -4.84 -21.36 -13.58
C GLY A 73 -3.39 -21.00 -13.23
N GLU A 74 -2.98 -19.75 -13.40
CA GLU A 74 -1.60 -19.31 -13.14
C GLU A 74 -1.27 -19.31 -11.66
N LYS A 75 -0.04 -19.72 -11.34
CA LYS A 75 0.49 -19.73 -9.98
C LYS A 75 1.02 -18.36 -9.59
N ARG A 76 0.73 -17.92 -8.37
CA ARG A 76 1.31 -16.71 -7.77
C ARG A 76 2.72 -17.00 -7.25
N GLU A 77 3.69 -17.05 -8.15
CA GLU A 77 5.10 -17.30 -7.79
C GLU A 77 5.64 -16.29 -6.78
N LEU A 78 5.24 -15.03 -6.94
CA LEU A 78 5.46 -13.97 -5.96
C LEU A 78 4.12 -13.30 -5.69
N PRO A 79 3.60 -13.29 -4.45
CA PRO A 79 2.41 -12.52 -4.15
C PRO A 79 2.69 -11.02 -4.31
N LEU A 80 1.69 -10.24 -4.72
CA LEU A 80 1.86 -8.83 -5.07
C LEU A 80 2.46 -8.00 -3.92
N TYR A 81 2.09 -8.23 -2.65
CA TYR A 81 2.76 -7.55 -1.52
C TYR A 81 4.27 -7.83 -1.45
N GLY A 82 4.70 -9.02 -1.86
CA GLY A 82 6.11 -9.39 -1.95
C GLY A 82 6.82 -8.74 -3.13
N LEU A 83 6.12 -8.57 -4.27
CA LEU A 83 6.63 -7.80 -5.41
C LEU A 83 6.82 -6.33 -5.03
N LEU A 84 5.81 -5.71 -4.41
CA LEU A 84 5.88 -4.32 -3.97
C LEU A 84 6.99 -4.09 -2.95
N GLY A 85 7.21 -5.04 -2.02
CA GLY A 85 8.29 -4.94 -1.04
C GLY A 85 9.70 -5.07 -1.63
N ARG A 86 9.84 -5.42 -2.91
CA ARG A 86 11.11 -5.48 -3.64
C ARG A 86 11.33 -4.30 -4.57
N LEU A 87 10.40 -3.35 -4.62
CA LEU A 87 10.58 -2.14 -5.41
C LEU A 87 11.77 -1.35 -4.88
N ASP A 88 12.70 -1.05 -5.78
CA ASP A 88 13.82 -0.14 -5.55
C ASP A 88 13.61 1.08 -6.43
N VAL A 89 13.10 2.14 -5.82
CA VAL A 89 12.74 3.39 -6.50
C VAL A 89 13.63 4.49 -5.94
N LYS A 90 14.52 5.01 -6.78
CA LYS A 90 15.52 5.99 -6.36
C LYS A 90 14.88 7.18 -5.63
N GLY A 91 15.31 7.38 -4.38
CA GLY A 91 14.84 8.48 -3.54
C GLY A 91 13.46 8.26 -2.91
N PHE A 92 12.96 7.02 -2.88
CA PHE A 92 11.73 6.64 -2.18
C PHE A 92 12.00 5.46 -1.24
N GLY A 93 11.51 5.54 -0.01
CA GLY A 93 11.27 4.36 0.81
C GLY A 93 10.00 3.64 0.38
N VAL A 94 9.92 2.33 0.59
CA VAL A 94 8.72 1.53 0.26
C VAL A 94 8.20 0.85 1.51
N LEU A 95 6.95 1.13 1.88
CA LEU A 95 6.27 0.53 3.02
C LEU A 95 5.04 -0.23 2.56
N VAL A 96 4.99 -1.53 2.84
CA VAL A 96 3.91 -2.42 2.38
C VAL A 96 3.06 -2.91 3.55
N LEU A 97 1.78 -2.55 3.52
CA LEU A 97 0.75 -3.12 4.36
C LEU A 97 0.08 -4.29 3.64
N ARG A 98 0.27 -5.50 4.18
CA ARG A 98 -0.39 -6.69 3.63
C ARG A 98 -1.88 -6.72 4.02
N SER A 99 -2.76 -6.64 3.03
CA SER A 99 -4.16 -7.05 3.16
C SER A 99 -4.25 -8.58 3.15
N ARG A 100 -4.98 -9.15 4.10
CA ARG A 100 -5.19 -10.59 4.27
C ARG A 100 -6.65 -10.93 4.02
N GLN A 101 -6.90 -12.06 3.37
CA GLN A 101 -8.25 -12.58 3.19
C GLN A 101 -8.89 -12.88 4.54
N LEU A 102 -10.08 -12.34 4.78
CA LEU A 102 -10.90 -12.59 5.97
C LEU A 102 -12.03 -13.59 5.68
N ALA A 103 -12.62 -13.45 4.49
CA ALA A 103 -13.59 -14.36 3.88
C ALA A 103 -13.46 -14.18 2.36
N PRO A 104 -13.89 -15.11 1.49
CA PRO A 104 -13.76 -14.94 0.04
C PRO A 104 -14.36 -13.61 -0.45
N GLY A 105 -13.63 -12.85 -1.26
CA GLY A 105 -14.02 -11.50 -1.69
C GLY A 105 -13.76 -10.36 -0.69
N LEU A 106 -13.42 -10.69 0.56
CA LEU A 106 -13.26 -9.73 1.66
C LEU A 106 -11.83 -9.73 2.21
N GLY A 107 -11.09 -8.66 1.95
CA GLY A 107 -9.77 -8.41 2.52
C GLY A 107 -9.79 -7.45 3.70
N GLY A 108 -8.73 -7.48 4.51
CA GLY A 108 -8.52 -6.50 5.56
C GLY A 108 -7.16 -6.63 6.23
N TYR A 109 -6.90 -5.76 7.18
CA TYR A 109 -5.65 -5.72 7.94
C TYR A 109 -5.93 -5.38 9.40
N SER A 110 -5.00 -5.69 10.29
CA SER A 110 -5.19 -5.40 11.71
C SER A 110 -4.89 -3.93 12.01
N ALA A 111 -5.54 -3.38 13.05
CA ALA A 111 -5.16 -2.07 13.57
C ALA A 111 -3.71 -2.04 14.08
N GLY A 112 -3.15 -3.20 14.46
CA GLY A 112 -1.74 -3.33 14.83
C GLY A 112 -0.82 -3.13 13.63
N ASP A 113 -1.14 -3.71 12.47
CA ASP A 113 -0.36 -3.53 11.24
C ASP A 113 -0.37 -2.05 10.79
N LEU A 114 -1.50 -1.34 10.92
CA LEU A 114 -1.55 0.10 10.64
C LEU A 114 -0.69 0.93 11.59
N ARG A 115 -0.64 0.58 12.87
CA ARG A 115 0.22 1.28 13.85
C ARG A 115 1.68 1.03 13.54
N ALA A 116 2.07 -0.22 13.26
CA ALA A 116 3.43 -0.54 12.86
C ALA A 116 3.85 0.19 11.57
N LEU A 117 2.91 0.39 10.63
CA LEU A 117 3.13 1.21 9.45
C LEU A 117 3.37 2.69 9.82
N ALA A 118 2.59 3.26 10.74
CA ALA A 118 2.82 4.61 11.23
C ALA A 118 4.16 4.77 11.95
N ASP A 119 4.53 3.80 12.80
CA ASP A 119 5.83 3.78 13.48
C ASP A 119 6.96 3.76 12.45
N SER A 120 6.83 2.97 11.39
CA SER A 120 7.81 2.92 10.29
C SER A 120 7.93 4.24 9.52
N VAL A 121 6.83 4.98 9.34
CA VAL A 121 6.86 6.34 8.76
C VAL A 121 7.56 7.32 9.70
N ALA A 122 7.28 7.24 11.01
CA ALA A 122 7.82 8.16 12.00
C ALA A 122 9.32 7.94 12.29
N GLU A 123 9.77 6.69 12.24
CA GLU A 123 11.17 6.29 12.45
C GLU A 123 12.03 6.40 11.18
N GLY A 124 11.39 6.42 10.00
CA GLY A 124 12.05 6.47 8.71
C GLY A 124 12.80 7.78 8.47
N ALA A 125 13.94 7.69 7.78
CA ALA A 125 14.72 8.84 7.34
C ALA A 125 14.33 9.34 5.94
N GLU A 126 13.50 8.59 5.21
CA GLU A 126 13.15 8.88 3.82
C GLU A 126 12.11 10.01 3.74
N GLU A 127 12.46 11.06 2.98
CA GLU A 127 11.57 12.21 2.74
C GLU A 127 10.43 11.88 1.77
N LYS A 128 10.53 10.78 1.02
CA LYS A 128 9.51 10.31 0.09
C LYS A 128 9.23 8.84 0.29
N LEU A 129 7.95 8.49 0.29
CA LEU A 129 7.50 7.12 0.53
C LEU A 129 6.51 6.66 -0.54
N LEU A 130 6.61 5.38 -0.89
CA LEU A 130 5.56 4.61 -1.53
C LEU A 130 4.84 3.83 -0.42
N ILE A 131 3.63 4.28 -0.08
CA ILE A 131 2.75 3.55 0.81
C ILE A 131 1.94 2.58 -0.05
N CYS A 132 2.08 1.30 0.22
CA CYS A 132 1.45 0.22 -0.53
C CYS A 132 0.48 -0.53 0.37
N THR A 133 -0.74 -0.80 -0.09
CA THR A 133 -1.60 -1.83 0.52
C THR A 133 -1.91 -2.86 -0.54
N SER A 134 -1.63 -4.14 -0.27
CA SER A 134 -1.95 -5.19 -1.24
C SER A 134 -2.22 -6.55 -0.62
N CYS A 135 -3.04 -7.32 -1.32
CA CYS A 135 -3.14 -8.76 -1.12
C CYS A 135 -2.15 -9.49 -2.04
N SER A 136 -2.36 -10.78 -2.30
CA SER A 136 -1.52 -11.54 -3.24
C SER A 136 -1.77 -11.19 -4.71
N CYS A 137 -2.89 -10.55 -5.06
CA CYS A 137 -3.29 -10.27 -6.46
C CYS A 137 -3.47 -8.79 -6.80
N HIS A 138 -3.97 -8.00 -5.85
CA HIS A 138 -4.42 -6.62 -6.08
C HIS A 138 -3.81 -5.70 -5.03
N GLY A 139 -3.51 -4.48 -5.44
CA GLY A 139 -2.93 -3.49 -4.56
C GLY A 139 -3.20 -2.05 -4.98
N ILE A 140 -2.89 -1.14 -4.07
CA ILE A 140 -2.96 0.30 -4.26
C ILE A 140 -1.68 0.92 -3.70
N ILE A 141 -1.12 1.87 -4.44
CA ILE A 141 0.13 2.56 -4.12
C ILE A 141 -0.12 4.06 -4.10
N THR A 142 0.23 4.72 -3.01
CA THR A 142 0.26 6.18 -2.91
C THR A 142 1.69 6.64 -2.71
N ALA A 143 2.14 7.56 -3.55
CA ALA A 143 3.40 8.26 -3.32
C ALA A 143 3.16 9.52 -2.48
N CYS A 144 4.03 9.77 -1.51
CA CYS A 144 3.96 10.98 -0.70
C CYS A 144 5.35 11.51 -0.33
N GLU A 145 5.39 12.82 -0.04
CA GLU A 145 6.45 13.47 0.71
C GLU A 145 6.10 13.48 2.20
N VAL A 146 7.09 13.23 3.05
CA VAL A 146 7.01 13.26 4.51
C VAL A 146 7.71 14.51 5.01
N ILE A 147 6.95 15.48 5.51
CA ILE A 147 7.48 16.78 5.93
C ILE A 147 7.30 16.92 7.44
N PRO A 148 8.36 16.99 8.26
CA PRO A 148 8.23 17.25 9.69
C PRO A 148 7.54 18.60 9.95
N THR A 149 6.59 18.65 10.89
CA THR A 149 5.85 19.88 11.24
C THR A 149 6.68 20.88 12.08
N GLY A 150 7.93 20.53 12.44
CA GLY A 150 8.84 21.40 13.19
C GLY A 150 8.67 21.37 14.72
N THR A 151 7.67 20.64 15.24
CA THR A 151 7.41 20.47 16.68
C THR A 151 8.00 19.19 17.27
N GLY A 152 8.53 18.29 16.44
CA GLY A 152 9.21 17.06 16.88
C GLY A 152 10.55 16.89 16.18
N ARG A 153 11.64 17.33 16.81
CA ARG A 153 12.97 16.72 16.53
C ARG A 153 13.20 15.56 17.51
N PRO A 154 13.91 14.51 17.06
CA PRO A 154 13.93 13.22 17.72
C PRO A 154 14.76 13.26 19.01
N ARG A 155 14.37 12.45 20.00
CA ARG A 155 15.32 12.01 21.02
C ARG A 155 16.34 11.11 20.33
N LEU A 156 17.47 11.70 19.94
CA LEU A 156 18.72 10.97 19.76
C LEU A 156 19.11 10.41 21.13
N ILE A 157 19.17 9.09 21.25
CA ILE A 157 20.01 8.38 22.21
C ILE A 157 20.76 7.29 21.47
#